data_AF-A0A9Q3FNH0-F1
#
_entry.id   AF-A0A9Q3FNH0-F1
#
_cell.length_a   1.000
_cell.length_b   1.000
_cell.length_c   1.000
_cell.angle_alpha   90.00
_cell.angle_beta   90.00
_cell.angle_gamma   90.00
#
_symmetry.space_group_name_H-M   'P 1'
#
loop_
_entity.id
_entity.type
_entity.pdbx_description
1 polymer ?
#
loop_
_entity_poly.entity_id
_entity_poly.type
_entity_poly.pdbx_seq_one_letter_code
_entity_poly.pdbx_strand_id
1 'polypeptide(L)'
;MEDWDQLKKEIITIWGKVEPEIRHRKYSLTRLFNQNKQEGGVKSLSQYRKFIGEYNIISKYRFKYGYIKKENDYNEDVFDSLSPEIRSSATKEMIKDRTMVQARDGRYILPEMDILRNYIEAELDTAVVIKAK
;
A
#
# COMPACT_ATOMS: atom_id res chain seq x y z
N MET A 1 12.87 -29.89 3.61
CA MET A 1 13.02 -29.07 4.83
C MET A 1 13.93 -27.85 4.61
N GLU A 2 14.77 -27.82 3.56
CA GLU A 2 15.73 -26.73 3.29
C GLU A 2 15.12 -25.38 2.89
N ASP A 3 13.94 -25.34 2.25
CA ASP A 3 13.31 -24.08 1.82
C ASP A 3 13.01 -23.12 2.98
N TRP A 4 12.66 -23.67 4.15
CA TRP A 4 12.24 -22.84 5.28
C TRP A 4 13.40 -22.10 5.95
N ASP A 5 14.57 -22.74 6.05
CA ASP A 5 15.76 -22.12 6.62
C ASP A 5 16.40 -21.13 5.65
N GLN A 6 16.32 -21.40 4.34
CA GLN A 6 16.74 -20.45 3.31
C GLN A 6 15.85 -19.20 3.32
N LEU A 7 14.53 -19.39 3.35
CA LEU A 7 13.57 -18.30 3.44
C LEU A 7 13.76 -17.49 4.73
N LYS A 8 13.99 -18.16 5.87
CA LYS A 8 14.32 -17.48 7.14
C LYS A 8 15.61 -16.67 7.03
N LYS A 9 16.65 -17.18 6.37
CA LYS A 9 17.92 -16.44 6.19
C LYS A 9 17.74 -15.24 5.28
N GLU A 10 16.95 -15.35 4.22
CA GLU A 10 16.64 -14.21 3.35
C GLU A 10 15.80 -13.16 4.10
N ILE A 11 14.80 -13.60 4.86
CA ILE A 11 14.04 -12.72 5.76
C ILE A 11 14.99 -12.06 6.77
N ILE A 12 15.81 -12.79 7.50
CA ILE A 12 16.73 -12.19 8.48
C ILE A 12 17.79 -11.31 7.80
N THR A 13 18.21 -11.60 6.58
CA THR A 13 19.18 -10.77 5.84
C THR A 13 18.55 -9.46 5.37
N ILE A 14 17.32 -9.53 4.86
CA ILE A 14 16.55 -8.35 4.48
C ILE A 14 16.22 -7.55 5.74
N TRP A 15 15.60 -8.17 6.74
CA TRP A 15 15.07 -7.50 7.93
C TRP A 15 16.14 -7.13 8.98
N GLY A 16 17.22 -7.90 9.08
CA GLY A 16 18.34 -7.67 10.01
C GLY A 16 19.33 -6.59 9.55
N LYS A 17 19.49 -6.38 8.23
CA LYS A 17 20.20 -5.19 7.69
C LYS A 17 19.34 -3.92 7.71
N VAL A 18 18.02 -4.12 7.70
CA VAL A 18 17.01 -3.06 7.70
C VAL A 18 16.85 -2.41 9.09
N GLU A 19 17.21 -3.07 10.20
CA GLU A 19 17.03 -2.51 11.56
C GLU A 19 17.90 -1.27 11.88
N PRO A 20 19.18 -1.19 11.46
CA PRO A 20 20.00 0.04 11.56
C PRO A 20 19.64 1.07 10.48
N GLU A 21 19.30 0.65 9.27
CA GLU A 21 18.98 1.54 8.16
C GLU A 21 17.61 2.21 8.32
N ILE A 22 16.57 1.50 8.78
CA ILE A 22 15.27 2.09 9.17
C ILE A 22 15.46 3.10 10.30
N ARG A 23 16.32 2.78 11.28
CA ARG A 23 16.63 3.68 12.39
C ARG A 23 17.23 5.01 11.91
N HIS A 24 18.11 4.97 10.90
CA HIS A 24 18.69 6.16 10.27
C HIS A 24 17.75 6.84 9.26
N ARG A 25 16.90 6.07 8.60
CA ARG A 25 15.86 6.53 7.68
C ARG A 25 14.68 7.09 8.47
N LYS A 26 14.75 8.40 8.70
CA LYS A 26 13.66 9.38 8.82
C LYS A 26 12.53 9.28 7.75
N TYR A 27 12.20 8.12 7.21
CA TYR A 27 11.19 7.93 6.18
C TYR A 27 9.85 7.82 6.89
N SER A 28 9.33 8.98 7.26
CA SER A 28 7.93 9.13 7.60
C SER A 28 7.09 8.51 6.49
N LEU A 29 6.01 7.82 6.86
CA LEU A 29 4.98 7.42 5.91
C LEU A 29 4.55 8.63 5.06
N THR A 30 4.51 9.81 5.66
CA THR A 30 4.33 11.10 4.98
C THR A 30 5.31 11.34 3.82
N ARG A 31 6.60 11.04 3.97
CA ARG A 31 7.58 11.19 2.88
C ARG A 31 7.28 10.21 1.76
N LEU A 32 6.98 8.95 2.10
CA LEU A 32 6.63 7.92 1.11
C LEU A 32 5.38 8.33 0.31
N PHE A 33 4.33 8.78 1.00
CA PHE A 33 3.09 9.25 0.35
C PHE A 33 3.33 10.50 -0.50
N ASN A 34 4.05 11.50 0.04
CA ASN A 34 4.33 12.73 -0.68
C ASN A 34 5.19 12.51 -1.93
N GLN A 35 6.18 11.62 -1.85
CA GLN A 35 7.01 11.28 -3.01
C GLN A 35 6.16 10.67 -4.12
N ASN A 36 5.30 9.70 -3.81
CA ASN A 36 4.41 9.10 -4.81
C ASN A 36 3.43 10.13 -5.37
N LYS A 37 2.86 11.01 -4.53
CA LYS A 37 1.99 12.10 -5.00
C LYS A 37 2.71 13.06 -5.95
N GLN A 38 3.97 13.42 -5.66
CA GLN A 38 4.79 14.29 -6.53
C GLN A 38 5.15 13.63 -7.87
N GLU A 39 5.37 12.32 -7.89
CA GLU A 39 5.66 11.55 -9.11
C GLU A 39 4.39 11.27 -9.95
N GLY A 40 3.23 11.83 -9.54
CA GLY A 40 1.95 11.70 -10.24
C GLY A 40 1.15 10.46 -9.84
N GLY A 41 1.48 9.85 -8.71
CA GLY A 41 0.83 8.67 -8.14
C GLY A 41 1.30 7.35 -8.76
N VAL A 42 1.02 6.27 -8.06
CA VAL A 42 1.30 4.91 -8.53
C VAL A 42 0.39 4.57 -9.72
N LYS A 43 0.99 4.15 -10.84
CA LYS A 43 0.30 3.90 -12.12
C LYS A 43 0.48 2.47 -12.66
N SER A 44 1.33 1.67 -12.05
CA SER A 44 1.61 0.30 -12.50
C SER A 44 1.74 -0.66 -11.33
N LEU A 45 1.51 -1.94 -11.61
CA LEU A 45 1.64 -3.01 -10.61
C LEU A 45 3.04 -3.08 -9.99
N SER A 46 4.09 -2.88 -10.80
CA SER A 46 5.48 -2.87 -10.32
C SER A 46 5.73 -1.72 -9.33
N GLN A 47 5.26 -0.52 -9.65
CA GLN A 47 5.32 0.64 -8.74
C GLN A 47 4.52 0.38 -7.47
N TYR A 48 3.34 -0.22 -7.58
CA TYR A 48 2.49 -0.54 -6.44
C TYR A 48 3.11 -1.57 -5.50
N ARG A 49 3.67 -2.66 -6.04
CA ARG A 49 4.36 -3.68 -5.25
C ARG A 49 5.55 -3.11 -4.49
N LYS A 50 6.33 -2.24 -5.15
CA LYS A 50 7.43 -1.52 -4.49
C LYS A 50 6.91 -0.62 -3.36
N PHE A 51 5.89 0.19 -3.65
CA PHE A 51 5.27 1.09 -2.68
C PHE A 51 4.71 0.35 -1.46
N ILE A 52 3.91 -0.71 -1.67
CA ILE A 52 3.34 -1.52 -0.60
C ILE A 52 4.43 -2.26 0.20
N GLY A 53 5.50 -2.70 -0.46
CA GLY A 53 6.67 -3.26 0.22
C GLY A 53 7.29 -2.27 1.20
N GLU A 54 7.57 -1.05 0.74
CA GLU A 54 8.13 0.02 1.59
C GLU A 54 7.16 0.43 2.71
N TYR A 55 5.87 0.58 2.40
CA TYR A 55 4.81 0.86 3.38
C TYR A 55 4.76 -0.18 4.49
N ASN A 56 4.69 -1.48 4.14
CA ASN A 56 4.58 -2.57 5.10
C ASN A 56 5.80 -2.63 6.03
N ILE A 57 7.00 -2.39 5.50
CA ILE A 57 8.24 -2.36 6.28
C ILE A 57 8.19 -1.23 7.32
N ILE A 58 7.79 -0.02 6.90
CA ILE A 58 7.74 1.16 7.76
C ILE A 58 6.61 1.03 8.81
N SER A 59 5.43 0.58 8.41
CA SER A 59 4.27 0.41 9.29
C SER A 59 4.51 -0.65 10.36
N LYS A 60 5.08 -1.81 9.99
CA LYS A 60 5.45 -2.86 10.96
C LYS A 60 6.47 -2.37 11.98
N TYR A 61 7.48 -1.62 11.55
CA TYR A 61 8.43 -1.00 12.48
C TYR A 61 7.70 -0.04 13.43
N ARG A 62 6.89 0.87 12.90
CA ARG A 62 6.15 1.85 13.71
C ARG A 62 5.24 1.18 14.74
N PHE A 63 4.59 0.09 14.36
CA PHE A 63 3.75 -0.70 15.26
C PHE A 63 4.59 -1.42 16.34
N LYS A 64 5.66 -2.14 15.94
CA LYS A 64 6.57 -2.87 16.87
C LYS A 64 7.13 -1.95 17.96
N TYR A 65 7.45 -0.70 17.62
CA TYR A 65 8.02 0.26 18.55
C TYR A 65 6.99 1.23 19.16
N GLY A 66 5.69 0.98 18.98
CA GLY A 66 4.62 1.73 19.65
C GLY A 66 4.40 3.17 19.15
N TYR A 67 4.96 3.54 18.00
CA TYR A 67 4.75 4.85 17.37
C TYR A 67 3.34 5.02 16.79
N ILE A 68 2.66 3.91 16.48
CA ILE A 68 1.27 3.87 16.01
C ILE A 68 0.52 2.80 16.81
N LYS A 69 -0.79 3.01 17.02
CA LYS A 69 -1.62 2.11 17.83
C LYS A 69 -2.46 1.13 16.99
N LYS A 70 -2.68 1.43 15.71
CA LYS A 70 -3.43 0.59 14.76
C LYS A 70 -2.75 0.62 13.40
N GLU A 71 -2.83 -0.50 12.68
CA GLU A 71 -2.26 -0.65 11.33
C GLU A 71 -3.13 0.01 10.25
N ASN A 72 -4.42 0.22 10.54
CA ASN A 72 -5.44 0.74 9.63
C ASN A 72 -5.49 2.29 9.54
N ASP A 73 -4.54 2.99 10.16
CA ASP A 73 -4.55 4.46 10.23
C ASP A 73 -4.18 5.14 8.89
N TYR A 74 -3.80 4.38 7.85
CA TYR A 74 -3.20 4.90 6.62
C TYR A 74 -3.93 4.48 5.33
N ASN A 75 -5.15 3.96 5.40
CA ASN A 75 -5.87 3.47 4.22
C ASN A 75 -6.12 4.59 3.21
N GLU A 76 -6.55 5.73 3.70
CA GLU A 76 -6.75 6.96 2.91
C GLU A 76 -5.43 7.43 2.30
N ASP A 77 -4.35 7.45 3.07
CA ASP A 77 -3.04 7.89 2.57
C ASP A 77 -2.47 6.95 1.49
N VAL A 78 -2.65 5.64 1.67
CA VAL A 78 -2.28 4.63 0.67
C VAL A 78 -3.10 4.81 -0.59
N PHE A 79 -4.42 4.96 -0.44
CA PHE A 79 -5.30 5.18 -1.57
C PHE A 79 -4.94 6.46 -2.33
N ASP A 80 -4.70 7.55 -1.61
CA ASP A 80 -4.29 8.85 -2.16
C ASP A 80 -2.90 8.88 -2.80
N SER A 81 -2.08 7.86 -2.56
CA SER A 81 -0.77 7.71 -3.21
C SER A 81 -0.88 7.11 -4.61
N LEU A 82 -2.06 6.62 -5.00
CA LEU A 82 -2.35 6.12 -6.35
C LEU A 82 -2.63 7.26 -7.31
N SER A 83 -2.47 7.00 -8.61
CA SER A 83 -2.84 7.98 -9.63
C SER A 83 -4.35 8.25 -9.63
N PRO A 84 -4.79 9.46 -10.00
CA PRO A 84 -6.22 9.81 -10.06
C PRO A 84 -7.05 8.83 -10.90
N GLU A 85 -6.48 8.30 -11.99
CA GLU A 85 -7.15 7.35 -12.87
C GLU A 85 -7.42 6.03 -12.17
N ILE A 86 -6.41 5.47 -11.48
CA ILE A 86 -6.54 4.21 -10.74
C ILE A 86 -7.50 4.38 -9.56
N ARG A 87 -7.42 5.50 -8.82
CA ARG A 87 -8.38 5.79 -7.74
C ARG A 87 -9.82 5.83 -8.25
N SER A 88 -10.07 6.54 -9.35
CA SER A 88 -11.40 6.67 -9.93
C SER A 88 -11.95 5.32 -10.40
N SER A 89 -11.12 4.51 -11.05
CA SER A 89 -11.51 3.17 -11.51
C SER A 89 -11.83 2.24 -10.35
N ALA A 90 -10.91 2.13 -9.38
CA ALA A 90 -11.11 1.31 -8.18
C ALA A 90 -12.35 1.73 -7.37
N THR A 91 -12.60 3.04 -7.24
CA THR A 91 -13.79 3.55 -6.55
C THR A 91 -15.08 3.10 -7.23
N LYS A 92 -15.12 3.11 -8.57
CA LYS A 92 -16.31 2.68 -9.32
C LYS A 92 -16.60 1.20 -9.10
N GLU A 93 -15.59 0.35 -9.18
CA GLU A 93 -15.78 -1.10 -8.95
C GLU A 93 -16.14 -1.38 -7.48
N MET A 94 -15.52 -0.71 -6.51
CA MET A 94 -15.89 -0.86 -5.09
C MET A 94 -17.33 -0.42 -4.79
N ILE A 95 -17.82 0.68 -5.40
CA ILE A 95 -19.22 1.12 -5.26
C ILE A 95 -20.18 0.10 -5.89
N LYS A 96 -19.85 -0.38 -7.10
CA LYS A 96 -20.64 -1.38 -7.83
C LYS A 96 -20.79 -2.68 -7.03
N ASP A 97 -19.72 -3.11 -6.37
CA ASP A 97 -19.70 -4.32 -5.53
C ASP A 97 -20.23 -4.07 -4.11
N ARG A 98 -20.66 -2.84 -3.79
CA ARG A 98 -21.18 -2.43 -2.47
C ARG A 98 -20.20 -2.67 -1.32
N THR A 99 -18.90 -2.62 -1.60
CA THR A 99 -17.85 -2.80 -0.57
C THR A 99 -17.54 -1.51 0.18
N MET A 100 -17.90 -0.34 -0.37
CA MET A 100 -17.83 0.94 0.35
C MET A 100 -19.11 1.20 1.14
N VAL A 101 -18.94 1.60 2.41
CA VAL A 101 -20.05 1.98 3.29
C VAL A 101 -20.27 3.48 3.18
N GLN A 102 -21.52 3.92 3.04
CA GLN A 102 -21.84 5.35 3.09
C GLN A 102 -21.92 5.83 4.55
N ALA A 103 -21.11 6.84 4.87
CA ALA A 103 -21.17 7.55 6.13
C ALA A 103 -22.45 8.40 6.23
N ARG A 104 -22.77 8.84 7.45
CA ARG A 104 -23.96 9.66 7.74
C ARG A 104 -23.95 11.02 7.02
N ASP A 105 -22.78 11.51 6.63
CA ASP A 105 -22.60 12.74 5.86
C ASP A 105 -22.67 12.53 4.34
N GLY A 106 -22.97 11.30 3.89
CA GLY A 106 -23.07 10.93 2.48
C GLY A 106 -21.74 10.58 1.81
N ARG A 107 -20.60 10.69 2.51
CA ARG A 107 -19.30 10.26 1.98
C ARG A 107 -19.16 8.75 2.00
N TYR A 108 -18.41 8.19 1.06
CA TYR A 108 -18.06 6.78 1.09
C TYR A 108 -16.82 6.55 1.93
N ILE A 109 -16.87 5.55 2.81
CA ILE A 109 -15.77 5.08 3.64
C ILE A 109 -15.06 3.97 2.87
N LEU A 110 -13.73 4.05 2.78
CA LEU A 110 -12.92 3.00 2.20
C LEU A 110 -13.05 1.69 3.00
N PRO A 111 -13.04 0.54 2.32
CA PRO A 111 -13.04 -0.75 3.00
C PRO A 111 -11.71 -1.00 3.73
N GLU A 112 -11.62 -2.12 4.44
CA GLU A 112 -10.39 -2.55 5.09
C GLU A 112 -9.25 -2.75 4.09
N MET A 113 -8.00 -2.61 4.54
CA MET A 113 -6.81 -2.63 3.67
C MET A 113 -6.69 -3.87 2.80
N ASP A 114 -7.08 -5.03 3.31
CA ASP A 114 -7.01 -6.28 2.56
C ASP A 114 -7.98 -6.27 1.37
N ILE A 115 -9.19 -5.77 1.58
CA ILE A 115 -10.19 -5.60 0.51
C ILE A 115 -9.71 -4.52 -0.46
N LEU A 116 -9.25 -3.38 0.05
CA LEU A 116 -8.76 -2.26 -0.76
C LEU A 116 -7.61 -2.68 -1.68
N ARG A 117 -6.66 -3.48 -1.18
CA ARG A 117 -5.53 -3.98 -1.97
C ARG A 117 -5.99 -4.80 -3.17
N ASN A 118 -6.97 -5.70 -2.98
CA ASN A 118 -7.46 -6.55 -4.06
C ASN A 118 -8.01 -5.72 -5.24
N TYR A 119 -8.78 -4.67 -4.95
CA TYR A 119 -9.28 -3.77 -5.99
C TYR A 119 -8.15 -3.01 -6.69
N ILE A 120 -7.18 -2.50 -5.93
CA ILE A 120 -6.06 -1.76 -6.53
C ILE A 120 -5.22 -2.66 -7.43
N GLU A 121 -4.91 -3.88 -7.00
CA GLU A 121 -4.15 -4.85 -7.80
C GLU A 121 -4.91 -5.24 -9.08
N ALA A 122 -6.22 -5.50 -8.98
CA ALA A 122 -7.06 -5.82 -10.13
C ALA A 122 -7.09 -4.67 -11.17
N GLU A 123 -7.22 -3.42 -10.71
CA GLU A 123 -7.21 -2.25 -11.59
C GLU A 123 -5.85 -2.03 -12.25
N LEU A 124 -4.77 -2.22 -11.50
CA LEU A 124 -3.40 -2.08 -12.03
C LEU A 124 -3.05 -3.18 -13.03
N ASP A 125 -3.55 -4.40 -12.84
CA ASP A 125 -3.42 -5.50 -13.81
C ASP A 125 -4.24 -5.23 -15.07
N THR A 126 -5.47 -4.73 -14.92
CA THR A 126 -6.33 -4.40 -16.07
C THR A 126 -5.79 -3.21 -16.87
N ALA A 127 -5.17 -2.22 -16.21
CA ALA A 127 -4.52 -1.08 -16.86
C ALA A 127 -3.32 -1.49 -17.73
N VAL A 128 -2.64 -2.62 -17.43
CA VAL A 128 -1.59 -3.18 -18.29
C VAL A 128 -2.18 -3.69 -19.60
N VAL A 129 -3.37 -4.31 -19.58
CA VAL A 129 -4.02 -4.89 -20.76
C VAL A 129 -4.46 -3.81 -21.76
N ILE A 130 -4.90 -2.64 -21.30
CA ILE A 130 -5.38 -1.56 -22.17
C ILE A 130 -4.24 -0.84 -22.91
N LYS A 131 -3.03 -0.79 -22.34
CA LYS A 131 -1.86 -0.17 -23.00
C LYS A 131 -1.16 -1.08 -24.03
N ALA A 132 -1.47 -2.37 -24.05
CA ALA A 132 -0.86 -3.35 -24.95
C ALA A 132 -1.67 -3.60 -26.24
N LYS A 133 -2.70 -2.79 -26.50
CA LYS A 133 -3.63 -2.94 -27.63
C LYS A 133 -3.70 -1.65 -28.44
#